data_AF-A0A930AQB3-F1
#
_entry.id   AF-A0A930AQB3-F1
#
_cell.length_a   1.000
_cell.length_b   1.000
_cell.length_c   1.000
_cell.angle_alpha   90.00
_cell.angle_beta   90.00
_cell.angle_gamma   90.00
#
_symmetry.space_group_name_H-M   'P 1'
#
loop_
_entity.id
_entity.type
_entity.pdbx_description
1 polymer ?
#
loop_
_entity_poly.entity_id
_entity_poly.type
_entity_poly.pdbx_seq_one_letter_code
_entity_poly.pdbx_strand_id
1 'polypeptide(L)'
;TQVLNVATVAPLSETQTIDGIGLETEKRYIHHYNFPSFSVGETRSSRGPGRREIGHGALAERALVPVIPSEEEFPYALRLVSEVLESNGSSSMASVCGSTLSLMDAGVPIKAPVAGIAMGLVTQGEHYTILTDIQGMEDALGDMDFKVAGTAKGVTAIQMDIKISGLSREILHEALEQAHKG
;
A
#
# COMPACT_ATOMS: atom_id res chain seq x y z
N THR A 1 8.24 -9.60 6.16
CA THR A 1 8.43 -8.26 5.60
C THR A 1 8.42 -7.25 6.72
N GLN A 2 9.37 -6.32 6.71
CA GLN A 2 9.53 -5.29 7.73
C GLN A 2 9.55 -3.90 7.05
N VAL A 3 8.69 -3.01 7.51
CA VAL A 3 8.63 -1.61 7.07
C VAL A 3 8.69 -0.71 8.28
N LEU A 4 9.68 0.18 8.31
CA LEU A 4 9.73 1.29 9.24
C LEU A 4 9.01 2.47 8.60
N ASN A 5 7.95 2.97 9.25
CA ASN A 5 7.25 4.15 8.78
C ASN A 5 7.56 5.35 9.68
N VAL A 6 7.78 6.51 9.07
CA VAL A 6 8.02 7.77 9.76
C VAL A 6 7.01 8.80 9.27
N ALA A 7 6.24 9.37 10.20
CA ALA A 7 5.33 10.49 9.94
C ALA A 7 6.01 11.81 10.33
N THR A 8 5.91 12.80 9.46
CA THR A 8 6.30 14.19 9.73
C THR A 8 5.06 15.07 9.58
N VAL A 9 4.79 15.88 10.60
CA VAL A 9 3.71 16.86 10.62
C VAL A 9 4.31 18.25 10.46
N ALA A 10 3.86 19.00 9.47
CA ALA A 10 4.42 20.30 9.11
C ALA A 10 3.32 21.35 8.88
N PRO A 11 3.63 22.66 8.95
CA PRO A 11 2.69 23.70 8.58
C PRO A 11 2.18 23.52 7.13
N LEU A 12 0.98 24.03 6.82
CA LEU A 12 0.37 23.91 5.49
C LEU A 12 1.20 24.51 4.35
N SER A 13 2.12 25.44 4.65
CA SER A 13 3.07 26.00 3.69
C SER A 13 4.04 24.95 3.11
N GLU A 14 4.19 23.79 3.76
CA GLU A 14 5.02 22.66 3.31
C GLU A 14 4.22 21.65 2.45
N THR A 15 2.99 21.97 2.08
CA THR A 15 2.20 21.21 1.10
C THR A 15 2.94 21.16 -0.23
N GLN A 16 2.97 19.99 -0.87
CA GLN A 16 3.66 19.84 -2.15
C GLN A 16 2.88 20.55 -3.25
N THR A 17 3.50 21.53 -3.92
CA THR A 17 2.99 22.08 -5.19
C THR A 17 3.27 21.11 -6.34
N ILE A 18 2.27 20.87 -7.17
CA ILE A 18 2.35 20.00 -8.35
C ILE A 18 2.09 20.86 -9.59
N ASP A 19 3.11 20.99 -10.44
CA ASP A 19 2.99 21.59 -11.77
C ASP A 19 3.00 20.48 -12.83
N GLY A 20 1.81 19.93 -13.07
CA GLY A 20 1.59 18.84 -14.02
C GLY A 20 0.41 19.15 -14.95
N ILE A 21 0.12 18.21 -15.85
CA ILE A 21 -1.03 18.34 -16.78
C ILE A 21 -2.40 18.07 -16.11
N GLY A 22 -2.40 17.65 -14.84
CA GLY A 22 -3.59 17.28 -14.08
C GLY A 22 -4.30 18.48 -13.44
N LEU A 23 -5.42 18.21 -12.78
CA LEU A 23 -6.18 19.21 -12.02
C LEU A 23 -5.62 19.43 -10.61
N GLU A 24 -4.89 18.45 -10.08
CA GLU A 24 -4.27 18.53 -8.76
C GLU A 24 -3.05 19.47 -8.83
N THR A 25 -3.14 20.62 -8.16
CA THR A 25 -2.07 21.62 -8.08
C THR A 25 -1.30 21.54 -6.77
N GLU A 26 -1.84 20.86 -5.77
CA GLU A 26 -1.26 20.73 -4.45
C GLU A 26 -1.58 19.39 -3.80
N LYS A 27 -0.72 18.96 -2.87
CA LYS A 27 -0.86 17.68 -2.18
C LYS A 27 -0.46 17.80 -0.72
N ARG A 28 -1.48 17.74 0.15
CA ARG A 28 -1.33 17.88 1.60
C ARG A 28 -0.85 16.60 2.29
N TYR A 29 -1.26 15.44 1.77
CA TYR A 29 -0.83 14.13 2.25
C TYR A 29 0.11 13.49 1.22
N ILE A 30 1.38 13.35 1.59
CA ILE A 30 2.46 12.88 0.73
C ILE A 30 2.96 11.55 1.29
N HIS A 31 2.95 10.49 0.48
CA HIS A 31 3.54 9.22 0.86
C HIS A 31 4.74 8.89 -0.03
N HIS A 32 5.90 8.72 0.60
CA HIS A 32 7.09 8.20 -0.03
C HIS A 32 7.36 6.77 0.42
N TYR A 33 7.81 5.95 -0.52
CA TYR A 33 8.14 4.56 -0.29
C TYR A 33 9.53 4.32 -0.85
N ASN A 34 10.40 3.76 -0.02
CA ASN A 34 11.80 3.49 -0.34
C ASN A 34 12.08 2.00 -0.21
N PHE A 35 12.74 1.43 -1.22
CA PHE A 35 13.11 0.02 -1.29
C PHE A 35 14.61 -0.13 -1.46
N PRO A 36 15.40 0.04 -0.38
CA PRO A 36 16.84 -0.06 -0.45
C PRO A 36 17.28 -1.49 -0.81
N SER A 37 18.40 -1.63 -1.54
CA SER A 37 18.88 -2.94 -2.02
C SER A 37 19.16 -3.95 -0.91
N PHE A 38 19.58 -3.48 0.27
CA PHE A 38 19.82 -4.36 1.42
C PHE A 38 18.55 -5.07 1.91
N SER A 39 17.36 -4.54 1.62
CA SER A 39 16.08 -5.12 2.07
C SER A 39 15.80 -6.51 1.50
N VAL A 40 16.50 -6.87 0.42
CA VAL A 40 16.49 -8.20 -0.21
C VAL A 40 17.88 -8.86 -0.15
N GLY A 41 18.78 -8.36 0.69
CA GLY A 41 20.14 -8.90 0.83
C GLY A 41 21.07 -8.61 -0.35
N GLU A 42 20.75 -7.62 -1.19
CA GLU A 42 21.56 -7.26 -2.35
C GLU A 42 22.39 -5.99 -2.11
N THR A 43 23.40 -5.79 -2.97
CA THR A 43 24.21 -4.56 -3.00
C THR A 43 23.99 -3.83 -4.32
N ARG A 44 23.32 -2.68 -4.28
CA ARG A 44 23.20 -1.77 -5.43
C ARG A 44 23.39 -0.33 -4.98
N SER A 45 23.96 0.50 -5.86
CA SER A 45 24.08 1.93 -5.58
C SER A 45 22.71 2.55 -5.35
N SER A 46 22.57 3.35 -4.31
CA SER A 46 21.37 4.15 -4.09
C SER A 46 21.19 5.14 -5.24
N ARG A 47 19.99 5.15 -5.83
CA ARG A 47 19.56 6.09 -6.86
C ARG A 47 18.21 6.67 -6.43
N GLY A 48 17.73 7.67 -7.16
CA GLY A 48 16.36 8.15 -6.97
C GLY A 48 15.32 7.04 -7.16
N PRO A 49 14.09 7.24 -6.69
CA PRO A 49 13.06 6.21 -6.65
C PRO A 49 12.73 5.69 -8.05
N GLY A 50 12.69 4.37 -8.18
CA GLY A 50 12.23 3.68 -9.38
C GLY A 50 10.71 3.69 -9.52
N ARG A 51 10.22 3.26 -10.70
CA ARG A 51 8.77 3.23 -10.99
C ARG A 51 7.96 2.37 -10.02
N ARG A 52 8.52 1.25 -9.55
CA ARG A 52 7.85 0.37 -8.57
C ARG A 52 7.72 1.04 -7.21
N GLU A 53 8.75 1.77 -6.78
CA GLU A 53 8.71 2.52 -5.51
C GLU A 53 7.63 3.62 -5.55
N ILE A 54 7.56 4.35 -6.66
CA ILE A 54 6.49 5.34 -6.90
C ILE A 54 5.11 4.66 -6.91
N GLY A 55 4.97 3.53 -7.60
CA GLY A 55 3.70 2.79 -7.68
C GLY A 55 3.23 2.24 -6.34
N HIS A 56 4.13 1.68 -5.52
CA HIS A 56 3.82 1.19 -4.18
C HIS A 56 3.50 2.33 -3.22
N GLY A 57 4.25 3.44 -3.28
CA GLY A 57 3.95 4.65 -2.52
C GLY A 57 2.56 5.19 -2.85
N ALA A 58 2.23 5.31 -4.14
CA ALA A 58 0.91 5.78 -4.58
C ALA A 58 -0.25 4.83 -4.16
N LEU A 59 -0.03 3.51 -4.16
CA LEU A 59 -1.04 2.56 -3.68
C LEU A 59 -1.28 2.73 -2.17
N ALA A 60 -0.22 2.79 -1.38
CA ALA A 60 -0.32 2.99 0.07
C ALA A 60 -0.94 4.36 0.40
N GLU A 61 -0.60 5.38 -0.39
CA GLU A 61 -1.18 6.71 -0.27
C GLU A 61 -2.70 6.69 -0.49
N ARG A 62 -3.13 6.15 -1.63
CA ARG A 62 -4.55 6.02 -1.99
C ARG A 62 -5.35 5.23 -0.95
N ALA A 63 -4.73 4.22 -0.33
CA ALA A 63 -5.37 3.45 0.73
C ALA A 63 -5.68 4.30 1.98
N LEU A 64 -4.89 5.34 2.25
CA LEU A 64 -5.01 6.14 3.47
C LEU A 64 -5.74 7.46 3.29
N VAL A 65 -5.67 8.09 2.10
CA VAL A 65 -6.37 9.34 1.80
C VAL A 65 -7.83 9.36 2.28
N PRO A 66 -8.64 8.28 2.13
CA PRO A 66 -10.03 8.28 2.60
C PRO A 66 -10.21 8.48 4.11
N VAL A 67 -9.21 8.12 4.92
CA VAL A 67 -9.26 8.23 6.39
C VAL A 67 -8.50 9.42 6.96
N ILE A 68 -7.76 10.17 6.12
CA ILE A 68 -7.09 11.40 6.55
C ILE A 68 -8.16 12.45 6.93
N PRO A 69 -8.02 13.15 8.08
CA PRO A 69 -8.94 14.22 8.49
C PRO A 69 -8.95 15.36 7.48
N SER A 70 -9.97 16.21 7.48
CA SER A 70 -9.96 17.40 6.62
C SER A 70 -8.88 18.40 7.04
N GLU A 71 -8.61 19.42 6.20
CA GLU A 71 -7.72 20.52 6.59
C GLU A 71 -8.30 21.34 7.76
N GLU A 72 -9.61 21.54 7.80
CA GLU A 72 -10.30 22.25 8.89
C GLU A 72 -10.14 21.52 10.24
N GLU A 73 -10.18 20.18 10.23
CA GLU A 73 -10.01 19.34 11.42
C GLU A 73 -8.54 19.21 11.83
N PHE A 74 -7.63 19.17 10.87
CA PHE A 74 -6.20 18.99 11.11
C PHE A 74 -5.36 19.80 10.10
N PRO A 75 -5.06 21.07 10.39
CA PRO A 75 -4.46 22.02 9.46
C PRO A 75 -2.94 21.87 9.36
N TYR A 76 -2.51 20.68 8.96
CA TYR A 76 -1.09 20.35 8.77
C TYR A 76 -0.89 19.60 7.45
N ALA A 77 0.27 19.84 6.85
CA ALA A 77 0.82 18.98 5.81
C ALA A 77 1.39 17.71 6.46
N LEU A 78 1.15 16.57 5.82
CA LEU A 78 1.52 15.25 6.31
C LEU A 78 2.45 14.60 5.30
N ARG A 79 3.65 14.26 5.76
CA ARG A 79 4.60 13.47 4.97
C ARG A 79 4.88 12.16 5.68
N LEU A 80 4.60 11.06 4.98
CA LEU A 80 4.95 9.73 5.43
C LEU A 80 6.07 9.16 4.57
N VAL A 81 6.99 8.48 5.21
CA VAL A 81 8.08 7.76 4.54
C VAL A 81 8.06 6.31 5.03
N SER A 82 7.84 5.38 4.12
CA SER A 82 7.96 3.94 4.37
C SER A 82 9.32 3.45 3.89
N GLU A 83 10.18 3.08 4.83
CA GLU A 83 11.47 2.45 4.59
C GLU A 83 11.31 0.94 4.70
N VAL A 84 11.45 0.23 3.59
CA VAL A 84 11.40 -1.23 3.59
C VAL A 84 12.76 -1.76 4.06
N LEU A 85 12.78 -2.34 5.25
CA LEU A 85 14.00 -2.86 5.86
C LEU A 85 14.25 -4.32 5.49
N GLU A 86 13.17 -5.08 5.29
CA GLU A 86 13.21 -6.48 4.85
C GLU A 86 11.99 -6.78 3.97
N SER A 87 12.18 -7.46 2.84
CA SER A 87 11.09 -7.78 1.92
C SER A 87 11.08 -9.25 1.51
N ASN A 88 10.00 -9.96 1.88
CA ASN A 88 9.72 -11.31 1.37
C ASN A 88 8.22 -11.53 1.06
N GLY A 89 7.46 -10.46 0.94
CA GLY A 89 6.00 -10.46 0.82
C GLY A 89 5.51 -9.03 0.90
N SER A 90 4.37 -8.72 0.30
CA SER A 90 3.86 -7.38 0.00
C SER A 90 4.26 -6.24 0.97
N SER A 91 5.38 -5.58 0.67
CA SER A 91 5.87 -4.43 1.44
C SER A 91 5.02 -3.18 1.24
N SER A 92 4.21 -3.10 0.18
CA SER A 92 3.22 -2.05 0.00
C SER A 92 2.08 -2.17 1.01
N MET A 93 1.60 -3.38 1.32
CA MET A 93 0.57 -3.59 2.35
C MET A 93 1.12 -3.39 3.76
N ALA A 94 2.36 -3.82 4.02
CA ALA A 94 3.06 -3.48 5.25
C ALA A 94 3.23 -1.95 5.42
N SER A 95 3.42 -1.22 4.31
CA SER A 95 3.48 0.25 4.32
C SER A 95 2.14 0.90 4.67
N VAL A 96 1.01 0.31 4.27
CA VAL A 96 -0.32 0.77 4.70
C VAL A 96 -0.46 0.61 6.22
N CYS A 97 -0.19 -0.58 6.74
CA CYS A 97 -0.28 -0.86 8.18
C CYS A 97 0.66 0.04 8.99
N GLY A 98 1.92 0.15 8.59
CA GLY A 98 2.92 1.00 9.24
C GLY A 98 2.54 2.48 9.21
N SER A 99 2.01 2.96 8.09
CA SER A 99 1.53 4.35 7.96
C SER A 99 0.34 4.64 8.87
N THR A 100 -0.62 3.71 8.99
CA THR A 100 -1.75 3.86 9.91
C THR A 100 -1.27 4.05 11.35
N LEU A 101 -0.35 3.18 11.80
CA LEU A 101 0.20 3.26 13.15
C LEU A 101 1.01 4.55 13.37
N SER A 102 1.84 4.92 12.39
CA SER A 102 2.66 6.13 12.42
C SER A 102 1.81 7.41 12.46
N LEU A 103 0.70 7.46 11.72
CA LEU A 103 -0.27 8.57 11.79
C LEU A 103 -0.89 8.69 13.18
N MET A 104 -1.31 7.55 13.76
CA MET A 104 -1.91 7.52 15.09
C MET A 104 -0.90 7.92 16.17
N ASP A 105 0.34 7.44 16.08
CA ASP A 105 1.44 7.77 16.99
C ASP A 105 1.82 9.26 16.92
N ALA A 106 1.83 9.83 15.72
CA ALA A 106 2.03 11.27 15.50
C ALA A 106 0.83 12.15 15.94
N GLY A 107 -0.26 11.55 16.44
CA GLY A 107 -1.44 12.27 16.93
C GLY A 107 -2.38 12.76 15.82
N VAL A 108 -2.26 12.24 14.59
CA VAL A 108 -3.18 12.58 13.50
C VAL A 108 -4.53 11.90 13.74
N PRO A 109 -5.65 12.64 13.81
CA PRO A 109 -6.98 12.08 14.10
C PRO A 109 -7.59 11.41 12.87
N ILE A 110 -7.04 10.27 12.44
CA ILE A 110 -7.58 9.50 11.32
C ILE A 110 -8.97 8.95 11.64
N LYS A 111 -9.87 8.91 10.64
CA LYS A 111 -11.28 8.51 10.81
C LYS A 111 -11.44 7.04 11.23
N ALA A 112 -10.53 6.18 10.78
CA ALA A 112 -10.48 4.76 11.10
C ALA A 112 -9.10 4.19 10.75
N PRO A 113 -8.63 3.15 11.46
CA PRO A 113 -7.41 2.45 11.10
C PRO A 113 -7.59 1.69 9.77
N VAL A 114 -6.55 1.73 8.94
CA VAL A 114 -6.49 1.00 7.66
C VAL A 114 -5.41 -0.08 7.75
N ALA A 115 -5.74 -1.29 7.33
CA ALA A 115 -4.80 -2.37 7.15
C ALA A 115 -4.84 -2.83 5.68
N GLY A 116 -3.83 -3.60 5.26
CA GLY A 116 -3.84 -4.21 3.94
C GLY A 116 -3.20 -5.58 3.95
N ILE A 117 -3.58 -6.38 2.95
CA ILE A 117 -3.13 -7.76 2.77
C ILE A 117 -2.90 -8.04 1.29
N ALA A 118 -1.95 -8.92 1.00
CA ALA A 118 -1.74 -9.45 -0.34
C ALA A 118 -2.19 -10.89 -0.41
N MET A 119 -2.98 -11.17 -1.43
CA MET A 119 -3.56 -12.45 -1.73
C MET A 119 -2.98 -12.95 -3.06
N GLY A 120 -2.97 -14.26 -3.23
CA GLY A 120 -2.60 -14.89 -4.48
C GLY A 120 -3.64 -15.92 -4.93
N LEU A 121 -3.54 -16.32 -6.19
CA LEU A 121 -4.28 -17.43 -6.75
C LEU A 121 -3.31 -18.40 -7.40
N VAL A 122 -3.51 -19.69 -7.17
CA VAL A 122 -2.85 -20.77 -7.92
C VAL A 122 -3.95 -21.62 -8.55
N THR A 123 -3.80 -21.93 -9.83
CA THR A 123 -4.74 -22.71 -10.63
C THR A 123 -4.06 -23.95 -11.21
N GLN A 124 -4.80 -25.06 -11.26
CA GLN A 124 -4.38 -26.30 -11.89
C GLN A 124 -5.59 -26.97 -12.57
N GLY A 125 -5.71 -26.78 -13.88
CA GLY A 125 -6.88 -27.23 -14.64
C GLY A 125 -8.13 -26.48 -14.19
N GLU A 126 -9.11 -27.20 -13.64
CA GLU A 126 -10.35 -26.62 -13.09
C GLU A 126 -10.25 -26.28 -11.59
N HIS A 127 -9.18 -26.70 -10.92
CA HIS A 127 -8.98 -26.45 -9.50
C HIS A 127 -8.22 -25.13 -9.28
N TYR A 128 -8.57 -24.44 -8.19
CA TYR A 128 -7.83 -23.27 -7.75
C TYR A 128 -7.70 -23.23 -6.22
N THR A 129 -6.77 -22.42 -5.73
CA THR A 129 -6.60 -22.14 -4.31
C THR A 129 -6.21 -20.67 -4.14
N ILE A 130 -6.89 -20.00 -3.20
CA ILE A 130 -6.60 -18.62 -2.82
C ILE A 130 -5.62 -18.64 -1.66
N LEU A 131 -4.49 -17.96 -1.83
CA LEU A 131 -3.44 -17.83 -0.84
C LEU A 131 -3.60 -16.51 -0.08
N THR A 132 -3.42 -16.53 1.23
CA THR A 132 -3.45 -15.36 2.12
C THR A 132 -2.03 -14.98 2.54
N ASP A 133 -1.74 -13.68 2.53
CA ASP A 133 -0.43 -13.11 2.90
C ASP A 133 0.74 -13.74 2.12
N ILE A 134 0.65 -13.63 0.79
CA ILE A 134 1.59 -14.29 -0.11
C ILE A 134 3.03 -13.80 0.06
N GLN A 135 3.95 -14.77 0.02
CA GLN A 135 5.37 -14.52 -0.09
C GLN A 135 5.77 -14.17 -1.52
N GLY A 136 6.96 -13.58 -1.69
CA GLY A 136 7.47 -13.22 -3.02
C GLY A 136 7.58 -14.40 -4.00
N MET A 137 7.82 -15.62 -3.48
CA MET A 137 7.85 -16.84 -4.29
C MET A 137 6.45 -17.26 -4.78
N GLU A 138 5.43 -17.08 -3.94
CA GLU A 138 4.04 -17.42 -4.28
C GLU A 138 3.46 -16.42 -5.28
N ASP A 139 3.83 -15.13 -5.20
CA ASP A 139 3.54 -14.15 -6.27
C ASP A 139 4.22 -14.55 -7.59
N ALA A 140 5.52 -14.84 -7.56
CA ALA A 140 6.28 -15.15 -8.77
C ALA A 140 5.73 -16.36 -9.53
N LEU A 141 5.29 -17.39 -8.80
CA LEU A 141 4.79 -18.65 -9.35
C LEU A 141 3.26 -18.69 -9.48
N GLY A 142 2.54 -17.75 -8.85
CA GLY A 142 1.09 -17.68 -8.85
C GLY A 142 0.51 -17.03 -10.11
N ASP A 143 -0.77 -17.30 -10.32
CA ASP A 143 -1.57 -16.90 -11.48
C ASP A 143 -2.23 -15.52 -11.32
N MET A 144 -2.31 -15.04 -10.08
CA MET A 144 -2.85 -13.73 -9.74
C MET A 144 -2.16 -13.18 -8.49
N ASP A 145 -1.88 -11.88 -8.51
CA ASP A 145 -1.53 -11.05 -7.36
C ASP A 145 -2.73 -10.11 -7.10
N PHE A 146 -3.19 -10.07 -5.85
CA PHE A 146 -4.34 -9.25 -5.47
C PHE A 146 -4.10 -8.60 -4.12
N LYS A 147 -3.98 -7.27 -4.11
CA LYS A 147 -3.75 -6.49 -2.89
C LYS A 147 -5.00 -5.71 -2.54
N VAL A 148 -5.40 -5.80 -1.27
CA VAL A 148 -6.54 -5.06 -0.73
C VAL A 148 -6.10 -4.30 0.50
N ALA A 149 -6.49 -3.05 0.59
CA ALA A 149 -6.38 -2.25 1.79
C ALA A 149 -7.73 -1.66 2.16
N GLY A 150 -8.01 -1.55 3.46
CA GLY A 150 -9.28 -1.05 3.93
C GLY A 150 -9.37 -0.91 5.44
N THR A 151 -10.52 -0.40 5.86
CA THR A 151 -10.93 -0.38 7.27
C THR A 151 -11.83 -1.58 7.54
N ALA A 152 -12.18 -1.82 8.80
CA ALA A 152 -13.19 -2.82 9.16
C ALA A 152 -14.57 -2.60 8.48
N LYS A 153 -14.85 -1.39 7.97
CA LYS A 153 -16.12 -1.04 7.32
C LYS A 153 -16.11 -1.16 5.81
N GLY A 154 -14.94 -1.32 5.19
CA GLY A 154 -14.85 -1.36 3.75
C GLY A 154 -13.47 -1.06 3.19
N VAL A 155 -13.35 -1.35 1.90
CA VAL A 155 -12.11 -1.25 1.12
C VAL A 155 -11.81 0.21 0.75
N THR A 156 -10.55 0.61 0.90
CA THR A 156 -10.04 1.94 0.51
C THR A 156 -9.17 1.88 -0.74
N ALA A 157 -8.48 0.78 -0.99
CA ALA A 157 -7.72 0.57 -2.22
C ALA A 157 -7.70 -0.91 -2.63
N ILE A 158 -7.66 -1.14 -3.94
CA ILE A 158 -7.47 -2.46 -4.56
C ILE A 158 -6.42 -2.31 -5.67
N GLN A 159 -5.52 -3.27 -5.74
CA GLN A 159 -4.65 -3.51 -6.89
C GLN A 159 -4.75 -4.98 -7.28
N MET A 160 -4.82 -5.26 -8.57
CA MET A 160 -4.93 -6.62 -9.08
C MET A 160 -4.07 -6.77 -10.33
N ASP A 161 -3.20 -7.77 -10.35
CA ASP A 161 -2.44 -8.20 -11.51
C ASP A 161 -2.81 -9.66 -11.82
N ILE A 162 -3.46 -9.89 -12.96
CA ILE A 162 -3.94 -11.20 -13.38
C ILE A 162 -3.04 -11.70 -14.52
N LYS A 163 -2.45 -12.88 -14.36
CA LYS A 163 -1.58 -13.50 -15.38
C LYS A 163 -2.32 -14.52 -16.26
N ILE A 164 -3.56 -14.85 -15.91
CA ILE A 164 -4.44 -15.79 -16.63
C ILE A 164 -5.53 -15.07 -17.43
N SER A 165 -6.16 -15.80 -18.36
CA SER A 165 -7.14 -15.26 -19.31
C SER A 165 -8.50 -14.87 -18.70
N GLY A 166 -8.76 -15.18 -17.43
CA GLY A 166 -9.98 -14.74 -16.75
C GLY A 166 -10.05 -15.16 -15.29
N LEU A 167 -10.81 -14.39 -14.51
CA LEU A 167 -11.17 -14.66 -13.13
C LEU A 167 -12.71 -14.69 -13.03
N SER A 168 -13.28 -15.74 -12.47
CA SER A 168 -14.72 -15.79 -12.26
C SER A 168 -15.13 -14.82 -11.14
N ARG A 169 -16.38 -14.34 -11.18
CA ARG A 169 -16.89 -13.43 -10.15
C ARG A 169 -16.92 -14.09 -8.77
N GLU A 170 -17.15 -15.40 -8.74
CA GLU A 170 -17.17 -16.23 -7.55
C GLU A 170 -15.78 -16.27 -6.89
N ILE A 171 -14.72 -16.50 -7.67
CA ILE A 171 -13.33 -16.48 -7.16
C ILE A 171 -12.97 -15.12 -6.58
N LEU A 172 -13.36 -14.03 -7.28
CA LEU A 172 -13.11 -12.68 -6.78
C LEU A 172 -13.84 -12.40 -5.46
N HIS A 173 -15.08 -12.87 -5.34
CA HIS A 173 -15.87 -12.72 -4.13
C HIS A 173 -15.25 -13.48 -2.96
N GLU A 174 -14.85 -14.73 -3.17
CA GLU A 174 -14.16 -15.55 -2.17
C GLU A 174 -12.83 -14.93 -1.76
N ALA A 175 -12.05 -14.42 -2.72
CA ALA A 175 -10.78 -13.76 -2.45
C ALA A 175 -10.97 -12.48 -1.61
N LEU A 176 -12.00 -11.69 -1.88
CA LEU A 176 -12.35 -10.51 -1.10
C LEU A 176 -12.82 -10.86 0.32
N GLU A 177 -13.63 -11.91 0.47
CA GLU A 177 -14.06 -12.37 1.80
C GLU A 177 -12.89 -12.92 2.63
N GLN A 178 -12.00 -13.68 2.00
CA GLN A 178 -10.79 -14.21 2.65
C GLN A 178 -9.83 -13.07 3.00
N ALA A 179 -9.65 -12.10 2.11
CA ALA A 179 -8.86 -10.89 2.37
C ALA A 179 -9.44 -10.04 3.50
N HIS A 180 -10.77 -9.99 3.67
CA HIS A 180 -11.38 -9.24 4.77
C HIS A 180 -11.16 -9.88 6.14
N LYS A 181 -10.97 -11.21 6.19
CA LYS A 181 -10.69 -11.95 7.42
C LYS A 181 -9.23 -11.83 7.86
N GLY A 182 -8.31 -11.66 6.91
CA GLY A 182 -6.87 -11.50 7.16
C GLY A 182 -6.52 -10.06 7.50
#